data_AF-A0A7Y4XG12-F1
#
_entry.id   AF-A0A7Y4XG12-F1
#
_cell.length_a   1.000
_cell.length_b   1.000
_cell.length_c   1.000
_cell.angle_alpha   90.00
_cell.angle_beta   90.00
_cell.angle_gamma   90.00
#
_symmetry.space_group_name_H-M   'P 1'
#
loop_
_entity.id
_entity.type
_entity.pdbx_description
1 polymer ?
#
loop_
_entity_poly.entity_id
_entity_poly.type
_entity_poly.pdbx_seq_one_letter_code
_entity_poly.pdbx_strand_id
1 'polypeptide(L)'
;MTILTEQAARAVQLSDAELFTELGKRAYLQNDVLIMKRGAGSDDENGGRKVFEHLLPKLRKLICEDWKACEQADRYGDEVSLVVAISDTIITNKVAPLPAATLAVLVTRIGVKRFCACP
;
A
#
# COMPACT_ATOMS: atom_id res chain seq x y z
N MET A 1 8.39 19.84 5.26
CA MET A 1 7.87 18.46 5.34
C MET A 1 6.62 18.40 4.49
N THR A 2 6.50 17.45 3.56
CA THR A 2 5.34 17.38 2.64
C THR A 2 4.21 16.58 3.28
N ILE A 3 2.97 16.82 2.85
CA ILE A 3 1.77 16.09 3.35
C ILE A 3 1.96 14.57 3.21
N LEU A 4 2.61 14.12 2.13
CA LEU A 4 2.87 12.70 1.90
C LEU A 4 3.86 12.12 2.92
N THR A 5 4.89 12.87 3.31
CA THR A 5 5.83 12.46 4.37
C THR A 5 5.13 12.31 5.72
N GLU A 6 4.23 13.23 6.07
CA GLU A 6 3.45 13.13 7.32
C GLU A 6 2.51 11.92 7.31
N GLN A 7 1.84 11.65 6.18
CA GLN A 7 0.99 10.48 6.03
C GLN A 7 1.78 9.17 6.11
N ALA A 8 2.96 9.11 5.47
CA ALA A 8 3.86 7.97 5.55
C ALA A 8 4.35 7.75 6.98
N ALA A 9 4.85 8.80 7.64
CA ALA A 9 5.33 8.72 9.02
C ALA A 9 4.23 8.24 9.97
N ARG A 10 2.99 8.73 9.81
CA ARG A 10 1.84 8.26 10.59
C ARG A 10 1.50 6.80 10.31
N ALA A 11 1.48 6.40 9.04
CA ALA A 11 1.13 5.04 8.64
C ALA A 11 2.15 4.01 9.15
N VAL A 12 3.44 4.35 9.17
CA VAL A 12 4.51 3.47 9.70
C VAL A 12 4.31 3.14 11.19
N GLN A 13 3.65 4.02 11.95
CA GLN A 13 3.35 3.80 13.38
C GLN A 13 2.15 2.88 13.63
N LEU A 14 1.32 2.59 12.62
CA LEU A 14 0.12 1.74 12.78
C LEU A 14 0.49 0.26 12.74
N SER A 15 -0.18 -0.59 13.51
CA SER A 15 -0.08 -2.04 13.36
C SER A 15 -0.62 -2.53 12.00
N ASP A 16 -0.26 -3.74 11.59
CA ASP A 16 -0.81 -4.34 10.36
C ASP A 16 -2.33 -4.42 10.41
N ALA A 17 -2.90 -4.78 11.57
CA ALA A 17 -4.33 -4.85 11.78
C ALA A 17 -5.01 -3.48 11.56
N GLU A 18 -4.42 -2.41 12.07
CA GLU A 18 -4.91 -1.04 11.84
C GLU A 18 -4.80 -0.62 10.38
N LEU A 19 -3.69 -0.95 9.71
CA LEU A 19 -3.49 -0.66 8.28
C LEU A 19 -4.55 -1.36 7.42
N PHE A 20 -4.79 -2.65 7.66
CA PHE A 20 -5.85 -3.36 6.95
C PHE A 20 -7.23 -2.82 7.30
N THR A 21 -7.48 -2.47 8.55
CA THR A 21 -8.74 -1.82 8.96
C THR A 21 -8.96 -0.51 8.20
N GLU A 22 -7.93 0.31 7.98
CA GLU A 22 -8.02 1.53 7.17
C GLU A 22 -8.35 1.24 5.70
N LEU A 23 -7.86 0.14 5.13
CA LEU A 23 -8.28 -0.30 3.79
C LEU A 23 -9.73 -0.77 3.78
N GLY A 24 -10.12 -1.57 4.77
CA GLY A 24 -11.47 -2.11 4.94
C GLY A 24 -12.52 -1.00 5.12
N LYS A 25 -12.17 0.12 5.76
CA LYS A 25 -13.02 1.32 5.85
C LYS A 25 -13.33 1.96 4.50
N ARG A 26 -12.44 1.81 3.52
CA ARG A 26 -12.54 2.50 2.22
C ARG A 26 -13.08 1.61 1.12
N ALA A 27 -12.83 0.31 1.16
CA ALA A 27 -13.27 -0.60 0.12
C ALA A 27 -13.56 -2.00 0.64
N TYR A 28 -14.26 -2.78 -0.17
CA TYR A 28 -14.48 -4.20 0.03
C TYR A 28 -14.52 -4.91 -1.33
N LEU A 29 -14.45 -6.24 -1.32
CA LEU A 29 -14.66 -7.05 -2.50
C LEU A 29 -16.08 -7.61 -2.51
N GLN A 30 -16.72 -7.55 -3.67
CA GLN A 30 -17.98 -8.24 -3.95
C GLN A 30 -17.84 -8.94 -5.30
N ASN A 31 -17.91 -10.28 -5.31
CA ASN A 31 -17.71 -11.09 -6.51
C ASN A 31 -16.41 -10.72 -7.27
N ASP A 32 -15.30 -10.61 -6.54
CA ASP A 32 -13.98 -10.20 -7.05
C ASP A 32 -13.90 -8.80 -7.66
N VAL A 33 -14.94 -7.99 -7.50
CA VAL A 33 -14.93 -6.57 -7.89
C VAL A 33 -14.63 -5.72 -6.67
N LEU A 34 -13.62 -4.85 -6.78
CA LEU A 34 -13.31 -3.83 -5.78
C LEU A 34 -14.37 -2.73 -5.77
N ILE A 35 -15.11 -2.61 -4.67
CA ILE A 35 -16.15 -1.60 -4.47
C ILE A 35 -15.70 -0.58 -3.42
N MET A 36 -15.74 0.70 -3.78
CA MET A 36 -15.43 1.80 -2.87
C MET A 36 -16.64 2.11 -1.96
N LYS A 37 -16.40 2.14 -0.65
CA LYS A 37 -17.39 2.57 0.34
C LYS A 37 -17.56 4.09 0.26
N ARG A 38 -18.82 4.55 0.30
CA ARG A 38 -19.17 5.99 0.35
C ARG A 38 -19.24 6.56 1.78
N GLY A 39 -19.01 5.73 2.80
CA GLY A 39 -19.05 6.09 4.23
C GLY A 39 -18.40 5.00 5.10
N ALA A 40 -18.44 5.15 6.43
CA ALA A 40 -17.94 4.13 7.36
C ALA A 40 -18.84 2.88 7.28
N GLY A 41 -18.34 1.81 6.68
CA GLY A 41 -18.96 0.48 6.70
C GLY A 41 -18.02 -0.50 7.40
N SER A 42 -18.53 -1.62 7.91
CA SER A 42 -17.83 -2.56 8.81
C SER A 42 -16.30 -2.56 8.73
N ASP A 43 -15.68 -2.18 9.84
CA ASP A 43 -14.25 -1.98 10.06
C ASP A 43 -13.54 -3.32 10.31
N ASP A 44 -13.70 -4.29 9.40
CA ASP A 44 -13.08 -5.60 9.59
C ASP A 44 -11.74 -5.69 8.85
N GLU A 45 -10.67 -5.86 9.63
CA GLU A 45 -9.32 -6.20 9.20
C GLU A 45 -9.31 -7.22 8.05
N ASN A 46 -10.15 -8.27 8.14
CA ASN A 46 -10.21 -9.32 7.13
C ASN A 46 -10.68 -8.80 5.77
N GLY A 47 -11.60 -7.82 5.75
CA GLY A 47 -12.04 -7.16 4.52
C GLY A 47 -10.90 -6.36 3.89
N GLY A 48 -10.13 -5.65 4.72
CA GLY A 48 -8.94 -4.93 4.29
C GLY A 48 -7.84 -5.83 3.72
N ARG A 49 -7.61 -6.99 4.34
CA ARG A 49 -6.68 -8.01 3.83
C ARG A 49 -7.08 -8.49 2.44
N LYS A 50 -8.35 -8.85 2.25
CA LYS A 50 -8.87 -9.27 0.93
C LYS A 50 -8.69 -8.18 -0.13
N VAL A 51 -8.97 -6.92 0.21
CA VAL A 51 -8.73 -5.77 -0.69
C VAL A 51 -7.27 -5.67 -1.08
N PHE A 52 -6.36 -5.76 -0.10
CA PHE A 52 -4.92 -5.71 -0.36
C PHE A 52 -4.46 -6.88 -1.24
N GLU A 53 -4.89 -8.10 -0.94
CA GLU A 53 -4.59 -9.32 -1.71
C GLU A 53 -5.03 -9.20 -3.16
N HIS A 54 -6.24 -8.69 -3.41
CA HIS A 54 -6.74 -8.44 -4.76
C HIS A 54 -5.90 -7.41 -5.54
N LEU A 55 -5.28 -6.46 -4.85
CA LEU A 55 -4.42 -5.45 -5.46
C LEU A 55 -2.98 -5.92 -5.69
N LEU A 56 -2.56 -7.05 -5.09
CA LEU A 56 -1.18 -7.54 -5.19
C LEU A 56 -0.67 -7.64 -6.63
N PRO A 57 -1.41 -8.19 -7.61
CA PRO A 57 -0.90 -8.29 -8.98
C PRO A 57 -0.59 -6.92 -9.59
N LYS A 58 -1.46 -5.93 -9.35
CA LYS A 58 -1.30 -4.56 -9.84
C LYS A 58 -0.16 -3.83 -9.12
N LEU A 59 -0.06 -3.99 -7.80
CA LEU A 59 1.02 -3.43 -7.00
C LEU A 59 2.36 -4.04 -7.38
N ARG A 60 2.44 -5.35 -7.62
CA ARG A 60 3.67 -6.02 -8.08
C ARG A 60 4.12 -5.49 -9.43
N LYS A 61 3.25 -5.47 -10.42
CA LYS A 61 3.59 -4.90 -11.73
C LYS A 61 4.15 -3.48 -11.57
N LEU A 62 3.42 -2.63 -10.86
CA LEU A 62 3.78 -1.23 -10.71
C LEU A 62 5.12 -1.03 -9.95
N ILE A 63 5.26 -1.67 -8.79
CA ILE A 63 6.40 -1.43 -7.90
C ILE A 63 7.62 -2.19 -8.41
N CYS A 64 7.44 -3.45 -8.82
CA CYS A 64 8.55 -4.33 -9.16
C CYS A 64 9.03 -4.14 -10.60
N GLU A 65 8.12 -3.99 -11.56
CA GLU A 65 8.47 -3.90 -12.99
C GLU A 65 8.59 -2.44 -13.45
N ASP A 66 7.55 -1.63 -13.23
CA ASP A 66 7.50 -0.26 -13.76
C ASP A 66 8.44 0.68 -12.99
N TRP A 67 8.38 0.66 -11.66
CA TRP A 67 9.26 1.45 -10.79
C TRP A 67 10.64 0.80 -10.55
N LYS A 68 10.80 -0.49 -10.87
CA LYS A 68 12.07 -1.23 -10.73
C LYS A 68 12.58 -1.26 -9.29
N ALA A 69 11.73 -1.73 -8.38
CA ALA A 69 12.04 -1.73 -6.95
C ALA A 69 13.33 -2.48 -6.58
N CYS A 70 13.72 -3.52 -7.32
CA CYS A 70 14.93 -4.29 -7.02
C CYS A 70 16.20 -3.43 -7.12
N GLU A 71 16.24 -2.45 -8.02
CA GLU A 71 17.36 -1.53 -8.21
C GLU A 71 17.21 -0.22 -7.41
N GLN A 72 15.97 0.15 -7.08
CA GLN A 72 15.66 1.42 -6.42
C GLN A 72 15.60 1.33 -4.89
N ALA A 73 15.12 0.22 -4.32
CA ALA A 73 14.77 0.16 -2.90
C ALA A 73 15.95 0.46 -1.97
N ASP A 74 17.16 -0.01 -2.31
CA ASP A 74 18.37 0.19 -1.52
C ASP A 74 18.88 1.66 -1.54
N ARG A 75 18.32 2.52 -2.41
CA ARG A 75 18.67 3.95 -2.46
C ARG A 75 18.01 4.78 -1.36
N TYR A 76 17.02 4.22 -0.66
CA TYR A 76 16.29 4.90 0.40
C TYR A 76 16.85 4.46 1.75
N GLY A 77 17.43 5.42 2.49
CA GLY A 77 18.17 5.15 3.73
C GLY A 77 17.32 4.86 4.97
N ASP A 78 16.00 5.06 4.88
CA ASP A 78 15.06 4.83 5.98
C ASP A 78 13.68 4.39 5.45
N GLU A 79 12.91 3.74 6.32
CA GLU A 79 11.60 3.19 6.01
C GLU A 79 10.60 4.26 5.54
N VAL A 80 10.59 5.45 6.15
CA VAL A 80 9.64 6.51 5.81
C VAL A 80 9.91 7.03 4.41
N SER A 81 11.19 7.26 4.07
CA SER A 81 11.59 7.68 2.73
C SER A 81 11.21 6.64 1.66
N LEU A 82 11.38 5.35 1.94
CA LEU A 82 10.96 4.26 1.04
C LEU A 82 9.44 4.22 0.87
N VAL A 83 8.69 4.34 1.96
CA VAL A 83 7.22 4.38 1.94
C VAL A 83 6.72 5.58 1.13
N VAL A 84 7.35 6.75 1.27
CA VAL A 84 7.01 7.94 0.48
C VAL A 84 7.20 7.68 -1.02
N ALA A 85 8.32 7.08 -1.42
CA ALA A 85 8.60 6.80 -2.83
C ALA A 85 7.63 5.79 -3.44
N ILE A 86 7.31 4.71 -2.72
CA ILE A 86 6.30 3.73 -3.14
C ILE A 86 4.92 4.38 -3.21
N SER A 87 4.58 5.23 -2.23
CA SER A 87 3.29 5.95 -2.21
C SER A 87 3.13 6.87 -3.42
N ASP A 88 4.18 7.63 -3.76
CA ASP A 88 4.18 8.52 -4.92
C ASP A 88 4.00 7.74 -6.23
N THR A 89 4.64 6.58 -6.33
CA THR A 89 4.48 5.64 -7.45
C THR A 89 3.02 5.17 -7.58
N ILE A 90 2.40 4.77 -6.46
CA ILE A 90 0.99 4.32 -6.40
C ILE A 90 0.03 5.44 -6.78
N ILE A 91 0.25 6.66 -6.27
CA ILE A 91 -0.58 7.84 -6.56
C ILE A 91 -0.52 8.19 -8.04
N THR A 92 0.70 8.30 -8.58
CA THR A 92 0.94 8.67 -9.99
C THR A 92 0.25 7.71 -10.95
N ASN A 93 0.21 6.42 -10.61
CA ASN A 93 -0.37 5.38 -11.45
C ASN A 93 -1.83 5.02 -11.10
N LYS A 94 -2.47 5.78 -10.19
CA LYS A 94 -3.90 5.67 -9.86
C LYS A 94 -4.33 4.23 -9.57
N VAL A 95 -3.58 3.51 -8.74
CA VAL A 95 -3.84 2.08 -8.47
C VAL A 95 -5.27 1.85 -7.98
N ALA A 96 -5.74 2.69 -7.07
CA ALA A 96 -7.11 2.81 -6.60
C ALA A 96 -7.22 4.11 -5.77
N PRO A 97 -8.42 4.66 -5.53
CA PRO A 97 -8.62 5.75 -4.57
C PRO A 97 -8.52 5.26 -3.11
N LEU A 98 -7.46 4.50 -2.81
CA LEU A 98 -7.12 3.98 -1.49
C LEU A 98 -5.94 4.75 -0.90
N PRO A 99 -5.78 4.74 0.44
CA PRO A 99 -4.65 5.40 1.08
C PRO A 99 -3.30 4.81 0.60
N ALA A 100 -2.56 5.56 -0.21
CA ALA A 100 -1.32 5.09 -0.81
C ALA A 100 -0.24 4.77 0.24
N ALA A 101 -0.14 5.61 1.29
CA ALA A 101 0.76 5.38 2.41
C ALA A 101 0.49 4.03 3.10
N THR A 102 -0.79 3.66 3.30
CA THR A 102 -1.17 2.37 3.89
C THR A 102 -0.71 1.21 3.02
N LEU A 103 -0.97 1.27 1.71
CA LEU A 103 -0.51 0.24 0.77
C LEU A 103 1.01 0.13 0.73
N ALA A 104 1.71 1.27 0.73
CA ALA A 104 3.17 1.33 0.71
C ALA A 104 3.81 0.75 1.98
N VAL A 105 3.25 1.04 3.16
CA VAL A 105 3.73 0.44 4.43
C VAL A 105 3.53 -1.08 4.40
N LEU A 106 2.37 -1.57 3.96
CA LEU A 106 2.12 -3.02 3.88
C LEU A 106 3.11 -3.72 2.94
N VAL A 107 3.41 -3.13 1.78
CA VAL A 107 4.45 -3.64 0.87
C VAL A 107 5.83 -3.62 1.52
N THR A 108 6.16 -2.52 2.20
CA THR A 108 7.46 -2.35 2.87
C THR A 108 7.66 -3.36 4.00
N ARG A 109 6.62 -3.67 4.77
CA ARG A 109 6.63 -4.66 5.85
C ARG A 109 6.72 -6.11 5.39
N ILE A 110 6.17 -6.44 4.22
CA ILE A 110 6.46 -7.73 3.55
C ILE A 110 7.96 -7.81 3.20
N GLY A 111 8.60 -6.66 3.01
CA GLY A 111 9.96 -6.50 2.53
C GLY A 111 9.95 -6.38 1.02
N VAL A 112 10.38 -5.23 0.48
CA VAL A 112 10.30 -4.94 -0.96
C VAL A 112 11.00 -6.01 -1.81
N LYS A 113 12.18 -6.48 -1.39
CA LYS A 113 12.90 -7.56 -2.10
C LYS A 113 12.11 -8.87 -2.13
N ARG A 114 11.48 -9.24 -1.03
CA ARG A 114 10.61 -10.43 -0.94
C ARG A 114 9.34 -10.25 -1.75
N PHE A 115 8.73 -9.07 -1.68
CA PHE A 115 7.51 -8.73 -2.40
C PHE A 115 7.70 -8.83 -3.91
N CYS A 116 8.86 -8.38 -4.41
CA CYS A 116 9.23 -8.39 -5.82
C CYS A 116 10.02 -9.61 -6.27
N ALA A 117 10.32 -10.55 -5.38
CA ALA A 117 11.18 -11.70 -5.66
C ALA A 117 12.50 -11.30 -6.34
N CYS A 118 13.15 -10.26 -5.81
CA CYS A 118 14.41 -9.75 -6.34
C CYS A 118 15.52 -10.83 -6.26
N PRO A 119 16.42 -10.88 -7.25
CA PRO A 119 17.54 -11.82 -7.27
C PRO A 119 18.57 -11.55 -6.17
#